data_AF-A0A8T1MZZ0-F1
#
_entry.id   AF-A0A8T1MZZ0-F1
#
_cell.length_a   1.000
_cell.length_b   1.000
_cell.length_c   1.000
_cell.angle_alpha   90.00
_cell.angle_beta   90.00
_cell.angle_gamma   90.00
#
_symmetry.space_group_name_H-M   'P 1'
#
loop_
_entity.id
_entity.type
_entity.pdbx_description
1 polymer ?
#
loop_
_entity_poly.entity_id
_entity_poly.type
_entity_poly.pdbx_seq_one_letter_code
_entity_poly.pdbx_strand_id
1 'polypeptide(L)'
;MDDQFLKKVLSDPWRLSTSQTPINQTGRLSLPADHPDIDRGCGGGFGPVDKNGYGVSYIFASDNCICLHISSSFGCPDTSSERFARTIGLALNRIRALVSAPRLSSGVSDIY
;
A
#
# COMPACT_ATOMS: atom_id res chain seq x y z
N MET A 1 -23.36 15.84 22.92
CA MET A 1 -22.24 15.33 22.09
C MET A 1 -21.58 14.19 22.88
N ASP A 2 -22.39 13.20 23.29
CA ASP A 2 -22.06 12.24 24.35
C ASP A 2 -22.39 10.80 23.93
N ASP A 3 -22.13 10.49 22.68
CA ASP A 3 -22.27 9.13 22.19
C ASP A 3 -20.99 8.33 22.51
N GLN A 4 -21.12 7.29 23.34
CA GLN A 4 -20.00 6.48 23.82
C GLN A 4 -19.32 5.70 22.68
N PHE A 5 -20.08 5.36 21.64
CA PHE A 5 -19.54 4.75 20.43
C PHE A 5 -18.68 5.75 19.65
N LEU A 6 -19.16 6.98 19.43
CA LEU A 6 -18.43 8.03 18.73
C LEU A 6 -17.16 8.44 19.49
N LYS A 7 -17.23 8.54 20.82
CA LYS A 7 -16.04 8.79 21.67
C LYS A 7 -15.00 7.69 21.51
N LYS A 8 -15.42 6.42 21.43
CA LYS A 8 -14.52 5.28 21.21
C LYS A 8 -13.89 5.33 19.82
N VAL A 9 -14.70 5.45 18.77
CA VAL A 9 -14.25 5.43 17.38
C VAL A 9 -13.29 6.60 17.08
N LEU A 10 -13.56 7.78 17.62
CA LEU A 10 -12.68 8.95 17.44
C LEU A 10 -11.40 8.90 18.29
N SER A 11 -11.36 8.05 19.33
CA SER A 11 -10.17 7.87 20.17
C SER A 11 -9.19 6.83 19.63
N ASP A 12 -9.60 6.02 18.65
CA ASP A 12 -8.74 4.98 18.10
C ASP A 12 -7.56 5.60 17.33
N PRO A 13 -6.31 5.22 17.67
CA PRO A 13 -5.14 5.78 17.02
C PRO A 13 -5.06 5.31 15.57
N TRP A 14 -4.76 6.24 14.67
CA TRP A 14 -4.48 5.96 13.26
C TRP A 14 -3.11 5.31 13.11
N ARG A 15 -3.01 4.03 13.48
CA ARG A 15 -1.74 3.28 13.48
C ARG A 15 -1.22 2.96 12.08
N LEU A 16 -2.03 3.16 11.05
CA LEU A 16 -1.62 3.06 9.66
C LEU A 16 -2.16 4.27 8.91
N SER A 17 -1.28 5.20 8.59
CA SER A 17 -1.58 6.31 7.67
C SER A 17 -1.02 5.99 6.30
N THR A 18 -1.81 6.19 5.24
CA THR A 18 -1.41 5.85 3.87
C THR A 18 -1.70 6.98 2.88
N SER A 19 -0.87 7.10 1.85
CA SER A 19 -1.15 7.97 0.70
C SER A 19 -0.68 7.34 -0.61
N GLN A 20 -1.53 7.39 -1.62
CA GLN A 20 -1.12 7.10 -3.00
C GLN A 20 -0.65 8.39 -3.67
N THR A 21 0.48 8.34 -4.36
CA THR A 21 0.93 9.42 -5.24
C THR A 21 0.83 8.96 -6.69
N PRO A 22 0.09 9.69 -7.57
CA PRO A 22 0.12 9.36 -8.99
C PRO A 22 1.50 9.69 -9.57
N ILE A 23 2.01 8.84 -10.47
CA ILE A 23 3.35 8.99 -11.04
C ILE A 23 3.52 10.32 -11.82
N ASN A 24 2.43 10.84 -12.39
CA ASN A 24 2.43 12.09 -13.15
C ASN A 24 1.57 13.17 -12.46
N GLN A 25 1.94 13.60 -11.24
CA GLN A 25 1.15 14.58 -10.47
C GLN A 25 0.94 15.92 -11.21
N THR A 26 1.90 16.34 -12.03
CA THR A 26 1.90 17.67 -12.69
C THR A 26 1.45 17.61 -14.15
N GLY A 27 1.17 16.42 -14.68
CA GLY A 27 0.90 16.20 -16.11
C GLY A 27 2.12 16.40 -17.01
N ARG A 28 3.31 16.67 -16.45
CA ARG A 28 4.54 16.99 -17.20
C ARG A 28 5.46 15.80 -17.44
N LEU A 29 5.16 14.63 -16.86
CA LEU A 29 5.91 13.42 -17.20
C LEU A 29 5.50 12.97 -18.61
N SER A 30 6.43 13.08 -19.56
CA SER A 30 6.25 12.72 -20.96
C SER A 30 7.12 11.55 -21.39
N LEU A 31 7.54 10.71 -20.43
CA LEU A 31 8.36 9.54 -20.73
C LEU A 31 7.49 8.46 -21.40
N PRO A 32 7.95 7.87 -22.51
CA PRO A 32 7.36 6.66 -23.08
C PRO A 32 7.30 5.51 -22.06
N ALA A 33 6.34 4.59 -22.23
CA ALA A 33 6.15 3.47 -21.31
C ALA A 33 7.35 2.50 -21.25
N ASP A 34 8.17 2.46 -22.30
CA ASP A 34 9.38 1.66 -22.43
C ASP A 34 10.66 2.40 -21.99
N HIS A 35 10.54 3.65 -21.54
CA HIS A 35 11.69 4.43 -21.12
C HIS A 35 12.29 3.87 -19.81
N PRO A 36 13.62 3.68 -19.71
CA PRO A 36 14.25 3.09 -18.53
C PRO A 36 14.06 3.89 -17.23
N ASP A 37 13.67 5.16 -17.34
CA ASP A 37 13.39 6.04 -16.21
C ASP A 37 11.90 6.16 -15.87
N ILE A 38 11.00 5.47 -16.59
CA ILE A 38 9.55 5.51 -16.29
C ILE A 38 9.26 5.03 -14.87
N ASP A 39 10.04 4.06 -14.38
CA ASP A 39 9.91 3.48 -13.04
C ASP A 39 10.71 4.24 -11.97
N ARG A 40 11.52 5.23 -12.38
CA ARG A 40 12.36 6.04 -11.46
C ARG A 40 11.59 7.17 -10.77
N GLY A 41 10.26 7.20 -10.90
CA GLY A 41 9.37 8.04 -10.10
C GLY A 41 9.41 7.64 -8.63
N CYS A 42 10.49 7.98 -7.92
CA CYS A 42 10.57 7.85 -6.48
C CYS A 42 9.58 8.84 -5.88
N GLY A 43 8.49 8.32 -5.33
CA GLY A 43 7.46 9.14 -4.68
C GLY A 43 7.97 9.90 -3.45
N GLY A 44 7.03 10.56 -2.78
CA GLY A 44 7.28 11.16 -1.48
C GLY A 44 7.20 10.15 -0.32
N GLY A 45 7.46 10.66 0.88
CA GLY A 45 7.31 9.92 2.12
C GLY A 45 6.84 10.86 3.25
N PHE A 46 6.21 10.29 4.27
CA PHE A 46 5.79 11.01 5.47
C PHE A 46 5.98 10.10 6.69
N GLY A 47 6.14 10.71 7.87
CA GLY A 47 6.26 10.00 9.15
C GLY A 47 4.94 9.40 9.60
N PRO A 48 4.95 8.46 10.58
CA PRO A 48 3.72 7.94 11.14
C PRO A 48 2.95 9.04 11.90
N VAL A 49 1.62 9.05 11.79
CA VAL A 49 0.74 10.01 12.50
C VAL A 49 0.53 9.61 13.97
N ASP A 50 0.93 8.39 14.33
CA ASP A 50 0.91 7.85 15.69
C ASP A 50 2.30 7.30 16.04
N LYS A 51 2.74 7.52 17.28
CA LYS A 51 4.04 7.02 17.78
C LYS A 51 4.20 5.49 17.67
N ASN A 52 3.09 4.76 17.68
CA ASN A 52 3.00 3.30 17.62
C ASN A 52 2.42 2.84 16.28
N GLY A 53 2.57 3.66 15.23
CA GLY A 53 2.03 3.43 13.91
C GLY A 53 3.06 3.49 12.77
N TYR A 54 2.53 3.49 11.55
CA TYR A 54 3.25 3.50 10.30
C TYR A 54 2.78 4.64 9.40
N GLY A 55 3.71 5.26 8.69
CA GLY A 55 3.42 6.08 7.50
C GLY A 55 3.79 5.29 6.25
N VAL A 56 2.84 5.12 5.33
CA VAL A 56 3.06 4.36 4.09
C VAL A 56 2.66 5.20 2.88
N SER A 57 3.66 5.61 2.10
CA SER A 57 3.45 6.23 0.79
C SER A 57 3.71 5.19 -0.29
N TYR A 58 2.87 5.15 -1.32
CA TYR A 58 3.03 4.21 -2.41
C TYR A 58 2.72 4.82 -3.78
N ILE A 59 3.40 4.29 -4.79
CA ILE A 59 3.22 4.62 -6.21
C ILE A 59 3.09 3.32 -7.00
N PHE A 60 2.06 3.24 -7.84
CA PHE A 60 2.02 2.28 -8.94
C PHE A 60 2.89 2.84 -10.06
N ALA A 61 4.09 2.29 -10.18
CA ALA A 61 5.09 2.72 -11.15
C ALA A 61 4.97 1.82 -12.39
N SER A 62 4.57 2.42 -13.51
CA SER A 62 4.29 1.69 -14.76
C SER A 62 3.34 0.50 -14.53
N ASP A 63 3.44 -0.53 -15.35
CA ASP A 63 2.52 -1.68 -15.35
C ASP A 63 2.96 -2.81 -14.40
N ASN A 64 4.23 -2.82 -13.97
CA ASN A 64 4.85 -3.98 -13.31
C ASN A 64 5.55 -3.66 -11.99
N CYS A 65 5.49 -2.42 -11.50
CA CYS A 65 6.22 -2.00 -10.32
C CYS A 65 5.31 -1.28 -9.30
N ILE A 66 5.55 -1.53 -8.02
CA ILE A 66 4.97 -0.77 -6.91
C ILE A 66 6.12 -0.28 -6.04
N CYS A 67 6.28 1.04 -5.95
CA CYS A 67 7.25 1.68 -5.08
C CYS A 67 6.59 1.99 -3.74
N LEU A 68 7.22 1.57 -2.63
CA LEU A 68 6.73 1.77 -1.26
C LEU A 68 7.78 2.54 -0.44
N HIS A 69 7.35 3.62 0.20
CA HIS A 69 8.11 4.28 1.26
C HIS A 69 7.38 4.08 2.60
N ILE A 70 8.01 3.32 3.50
CA ILE A 70 7.45 2.93 4.79
C ILE A 70 8.28 3.59 5.90
N SER A 71 7.60 4.28 6.81
CA SER A 71 8.20 4.91 7.98
C SER A 71 7.54 4.41 9.28
N SER A 72 8.33 4.39 10.35
CA SER A 72 7.92 4.03 11.71
C SER A 72 8.86 4.72 12.70
N SER A 73 8.41 4.96 13.93
CA SER A 73 9.27 5.55 14.96
C SER A 73 10.30 4.55 15.47
N PHE A 74 11.57 4.95 15.61
CA PHE A 74 12.59 4.14 16.30
C PHE A 74 12.27 3.94 17.79
N GLY A 75 11.48 4.84 18.39
CA GLY A 75 11.10 4.78 19.80
C GLY A 75 9.99 3.79 20.13
N CYS A 76 9.40 3.12 19.13
CA CYS A 76 8.35 2.12 19.35
C CYS A 76 8.85 0.72 18.93
N PRO A 77 9.19 -0.16 19.88
CA PRO A 77 9.75 -1.49 19.59
C PRO A 77 8.75 -2.40 18.85
N ASP A 78 7.46 -2.15 19.01
CA ASP A 78 6.39 -2.91 18.36
C ASP A 78 6.29 -2.61 16.85
N THR A 79 6.86 -1.50 16.40
CA THR A 79 6.90 -1.11 14.98
C THR A 79 8.29 -1.32 14.37
N SER A 80 8.33 -1.62 13.08
CA SER A 80 9.57 -1.68 12.29
C SER A 80 9.21 -1.60 10.82
N SER A 81 9.70 -0.54 10.16
CA SER A 81 9.47 -0.30 8.73
C SER A 81 9.99 -1.47 7.88
N GLU A 82 11.16 -2.00 8.21
CA GLU A 82 11.78 -3.11 7.51
C GLU A 82 10.98 -4.42 7.66
N ARG A 83 10.54 -4.74 8.89
CA ARG A 83 9.68 -5.90 9.14
C ARG A 83 8.35 -5.77 8.39
N PHE A 84 7.76 -4.59 8.41
CA PHE A 84 6.49 -4.35 7.75
C PHE A 84 6.60 -4.41 6.22
N ALA A 85 7.70 -3.90 5.64
CA ALA A 85 8.00 -4.04 4.22
C ALA A 85 8.03 -5.51 3.78
N ARG A 86 8.71 -6.37 4.55
CA ARG A 86 8.71 -7.83 4.30
C ARG A 86 7.30 -8.42 4.36
N THR A 87 6.51 -8.03 5.36
CA THR A 87 5.12 -8.49 5.50
C THR A 87 4.26 -8.09 4.31
N ILE A 88 4.38 -6.85 3.83
CA ILE A 88 3.66 -6.38 2.62
C ILE A 88 4.08 -7.20 1.40
N GLY A 89 5.38 -7.41 1.18
CA GLY A 89 5.87 -8.24 0.07
C GLY A 89 5.33 -9.67 0.10
N LEU A 90 5.28 -10.29 1.29
CA LEU A 90 4.67 -11.61 1.45
C LEU A 90 3.16 -11.60 1.17
N ALA A 91 2.44 -10.57 1.64
CA ALA A 91 1.01 -10.43 1.40
C ALA A 91 0.69 -10.27 -0.08
N LEU A 92 1.41 -9.39 -0.79
CA LEU A 92 1.25 -9.19 -2.24
C LEU A 92 1.54 -10.46 -3.02
N ASN A 93 2.59 -11.20 -2.66
CA ASN A 93 2.89 -12.49 -3.29
C ASN A 93 1.79 -13.53 -3.07
N ARG A 94 1.17 -13.56 -1.88
CA ARG A 94 0.03 -14.43 -1.59
C ARG A 94 -1.21 -14.03 -2.39
N ILE A 95 -1.50 -12.73 -2.47
CA ILE A 95 -2.60 -12.22 -3.29
C ILE A 95 -2.39 -12.61 -4.76
N ARG A 96 -1.18 -12.43 -5.29
CA ARG A 96 -0.82 -12.87 -6.64
C ARG A 96 -1.08 -14.36 -6.82
N ALA A 97 -0.60 -15.20 -5.91
CA ALA A 97 -0.81 -16.65 -5.99
C ALA A 97 -2.30 -17.03 -6.00
N LEU A 98 -3.11 -16.37 -5.17
CA LEU A 98 -4.56 -16.58 -5.11
C LEU A 98 -5.26 -16.18 -6.42
N VAL A 99 -4.89 -15.02 -6.99
CA VAL A 99 -5.50 -14.49 -8.21
C VAL A 99 -5.07 -15.27 -9.46
N SER A 100 -3.83 -15.78 -9.48
CA SER A 100 -3.30 -16.59 -10.57
C SER A 100 -3.70 -18.06 -10.49
N ALA A 101 -4.33 -18.51 -9.40
CA ALA A 101 -4.77 -19.89 -9.26
C ALA A 101 -5.81 -20.21 -10.36
N PRO A 102 -5.74 -21.40 -10.99
CA PRO A 102 -6.78 -21.84 -11.91
C PRO A 102 -8.12 -21.76 -11.20
N ARG A 103 -9.11 -21.12 -11.84
CA ARG A 103 -10.48 -21.26 -11.37
C ARG A 103 -10.80 -22.73 -11.45
N LEU A 104 -11.14 -23.35 -10.31
CA LEU A 104 -11.77 -24.66 -10.32
C LEU A 104 -12.94 -24.53 -11.28
N SER A 105 -12.97 -25.36 -12.33
CA SER A 105 -14.17 -25.48 -13.14
C SER A 105 -15.27 -25.91 -12.18
N SER A 106 -16.11 -24.97 -11.77
CA SER A 106 -17.39 -25.34 -11.19
C SER A 106 -18.04 -26.18 -12.26
N GLY A 107 -18.19 -27.49 -12.00
CA GLY A 107 -18.87 -28.44 -12.87
C GLY A 107 -20.36 -28.16 -12.99
N VAL A 108 -20.75 -26.88 -13.03
CA VAL A 108 -22.06 -26.42 -13.44
C VAL A 108 -21.89 -26.11 -14.92
N SER A 109 -22.27 -27.09 -15.74
CA SER A 109 -22.58 -26.84 -17.15
C SER A 109 -23.59 -25.70 -17.19
N ASP A 110 -23.22 -24.58 -17.81
CA ASP A 110 -24.18 -23.56 -18.22
C ASP A 110 -25.15 -24.22 -19.21
N ILE A 111 -26.29 -24.65 -18.70
CA ILE A 111 -27.48 -25.00 -19.47
C ILE A 111 -28.27 -23.71 -19.68
N TYR A 112 -27.83 -22.88 -20.62
CA TYR A 112 -28.66 -21.96 -21.40
C TYR A 112 -28.01 -21.70 -22.76
#